data_AF-A0A354P6W7-F1
#
_entry.id   AF-A0A354P6W7-F1
#
_cell.length_a   1.000
_cell.length_b   1.000
_cell.length_c   1.000
_cell.angle_alpha   90.00
_cell.angle_beta   90.00
_cell.angle_gamma   90.00
#
_symmetry.space_group_name_H-M   'P 1'
#
loop_
_entity.id
_entity.type
_entity.pdbx_description
1 polymer ?
#
loop_
_entity_poly.entity_id
_entity_poly.type
_entity_poly.pdbx_seq_one_letter_code
_entity_poly.pdbx_strand_id
1 'polypeptide(L)'
;MESLMDLSWLFEPARMQFCEETLPGLIKHPADTWTNISPFIAGLATLVVAKRPLERLLGASALWTGLASAYFHASNTILGETLDLSGMFFFILSIAALQQYRATPWIGNATVIWLVVFAAIALTVLSTISTVLASPMFAALVVLVIIRGIYDRKLGPWAWAMVWSFVVAWAFWWLDFLGILCVPGNHILTGHGVWHLLNGFVFWFTFLHFRESVDRHVGPAEGV
;
A
#
# COMPACT_ATOMS: atom_id res chain seq x y z
N MET A 1 -7.44 -5.54 34.98
CA MET A 1 -6.53 -4.57 34.32
C MET A 1 -5.30 -5.25 33.72
N GLU A 2 -4.85 -6.40 34.24
CA GLU A 2 -3.81 -7.23 33.60
C GLU A 2 -4.24 -7.87 32.26
N SER A 3 -5.52 -8.22 32.08
CA SER A 3 -5.98 -8.86 30.82
C SER A 3 -6.12 -7.90 29.62
N LEU A 4 -5.94 -6.59 29.80
CA LEU A 4 -5.99 -5.60 28.71
C LEU A 4 -4.62 -5.32 28.08
N MET A 5 -3.54 -5.88 28.64
CA MET A 5 -2.17 -5.73 28.13
C MET A 5 -1.55 -7.06 27.69
N ASP A 6 -2.31 -8.15 27.67
CA ASP A 6 -1.85 -9.37 27.02
C ASP A 6 -1.85 -9.13 25.50
N LEU A 7 -0.65 -8.98 24.93
CA LEU A 7 -0.43 -8.77 23.50
C LEU A 7 -0.12 -10.09 22.76
N SER A 8 -0.25 -11.24 23.42
CA SER A 8 0.01 -12.54 22.80
C SER A 8 -0.86 -12.81 21.58
N TRP A 9 -2.10 -12.28 21.57
CA TRP A 9 -3.02 -12.38 20.42
C TRP A 9 -2.45 -11.78 19.13
N LEU A 10 -1.48 -10.85 19.20
CA LEU A 10 -0.81 -10.33 18.01
C LEU A 10 -0.03 -11.41 17.24
N PHE A 11 0.34 -12.49 17.90
CA PHE A 11 1.07 -13.62 17.31
C PHE A 11 0.17 -14.80 16.94
N GLU A 12 -1.15 -14.68 17.13
CA GLU A 12 -2.11 -15.65 16.61
C GLU A 12 -2.11 -15.62 15.07
N PRO A 13 -2.58 -16.72 14.43
CA PRO A 13 -2.73 -16.78 12.98
C PRO A 13 -3.52 -15.59 12.44
N ALA A 14 -3.10 -15.06 11.30
CA ALA A 14 -3.79 -13.97 10.67
C ALA A 14 -5.24 -14.30 10.31
N ARG A 15 -6.06 -13.26 10.23
CA ARG A 15 -7.51 -13.38 10.00
C ARG A 15 -7.82 -13.48 8.52
N MET A 16 -7.03 -12.81 7.67
CA MET A 16 -7.14 -12.91 6.22
C MET A 16 -6.31 -14.09 5.71
N GLN A 17 -6.96 -15.02 5.01
CA GLN A 17 -6.34 -16.21 4.44
C GLN A 17 -6.49 -16.17 2.91
N PHE A 18 -5.38 -16.37 2.21
CA PHE A 18 -5.30 -16.45 0.75
C PHE A 18 -5.16 -17.91 0.29
N CYS A 19 -5.02 -18.12 -1.01
CA CYS A 19 -4.96 -19.48 -1.56
C CYS A 19 -3.75 -20.30 -1.10
N GLU A 20 -2.57 -19.67 -1.00
CA GLU A 20 -1.32 -20.39 -0.72
C GLU A 20 -1.40 -21.17 0.60
N GLU A 21 -1.04 -22.46 0.58
CA GLU A 21 -1.12 -23.25 1.81
C GLU A 21 -0.11 -22.77 2.86
N THR A 22 -0.55 -22.73 4.12
CA THR A 22 0.30 -22.29 5.24
C THR A 22 1.30 -23.40 5.61
N LEU A 23 2.59 -23.14 5.40
CA LEU A 23 3.65 -24.10 5.69
C LEU A 23 4.09 -24.10 7.17
N PRO A 24 4.63 -25.21 7.69
CA PRO A 24 5.14 -25.28 9.06
C PRO A 24 6.47 -24.53 9.26
N GLY A 25 7.18 -24.17 8.19
CA GLY A 25 8.50 -23.52 8.21
C GLY A 25 8.52 -22.07 8.70
N LEU A 26 9.68 -21.43 8.60
CA LEU A 26 9.88 -20.01 8.99
C LEU A 26 9.12 -19.03 8.09
N ILE A 27 8.99 -19.35 6.80
CA ILE A 27 8.21 -18.58 5.82
C ILE A 27 6.92 -19.37 5.57
N LYS A 28 5.78 -18.81 5.99
CA LYS A 28 4.48 -19.47 5.91
C LYS A 28 3.93 -19.55 4.49
N HIS A 29 4.05 -18.46 3.73
CA HIS A 29 3.58 -18.36 2.34
C HIS A 29 4.74 -17.89 1.45
N PRO A 30 5.60 -18.81 0.95
CA PRO A 30 6.77 -18.43 0.16
C PRO A 30 6.47 -17.54 -1.04
N ALA A 31 5.48 -17.88 -1.87
CA ALA A 31 5.17 -17.12 -3.08
C ALA A 31 4.71 -15.69 -2.72
N ASP A 32 3.78 -15.58 -1.78
CA ASP A 32 3.24 -14.29 -1.36
C ASP A 32 4.30 -13.43 -0.63
N THR A 33 5.27 -14.07 0.04
CA THR A 33 6.38 -13.38 0.70
C THR A 33 7.37 -12.79 -0.30
N TRP A 34 7.91 -13.57 -1.24
CA TRP A 34 9.01 -13.08 -2.08
C TRP A 34 8.53 -12.10 -3.16
N THR A 35 7.29 -12.24 -3.62
CA THR A 35 6.70 -11.37 -4.66
C THR A 35 6.55 -9.91 -4.22
N ASN A 36 6.61 -9.65 -2.91
CA ASN A 36 6.73 -8.30 -2.34
C ASN A 36 8.05 -7.59 -2.68
N ILE A 37 8.98 -8.24 -3.37
CA ILE A 37 10.16 -7.60 -3.96
C ILE A 37 9.77 -6.46 -4.93
N SER A 38 8.66 -6.56 -5.64
CA SER A 38 8.22 -5.54 -6.60
C SER A 38 7.84 -4.21 -5.92
N PRO A 39 6.92 -4.17 -4.92
CA PRO A 39 6.64 -2.95 -4.17
C PRO A 39 7.86 -2.43 -3.41
N PHE A 40 8.72 -3.32 -2.89
CA PHE A 40 10.00 -2.92 -2.27
C PHE A 40 10.89 -2.15 -3.26
N ILE A 41 11.12 -2.69 -4.45
CA ILE A 41 11.94 -2.05 -5.48
C ILE A 41 11.32 -0.72 -5.92
N ALA A 42 10.01 -0.67 -6.12
CA ALA A 42 9.32 0.57 -6.52
C ALA A 42 9.46 1.67 -5.45
N GLY A 43 9.32 1.32 -4.17
CA GLY A 43 9.51 2.25 -3.05
C GLY A 43 10.95 2.74 -2.96
N LEU A 44 11.93 1.82 -3.04
CA LEU A 44 13.36 2.16 -3.00
C LEU A 44 13.77 3.04 -4.19
N ALA A 45 13.36 2.68 -5.41
CA ALA A 45 13.61 3.46 -6.61
C ALA A 45 13.04 4.88 -6.47
N THR A 46 11.79 4.99 -5.99
CA THR A 46 11.15 6.28 -5.70
C THR A 46 11.99 7.10 -4.73
N LEU A 47 12.44 6.53 -3.61
CA LEU A 47 13.26 7.24 -2.62
C LEU A 47 14.60 7.74 -3.19
N VAL A 48 15.24 6.95 -4.05
CA VAL A 48 16.50 7.33 -4.72
C VAL A 48 16.31 8.54 -5.63
N VAL A 49 15.19 8.59 -6.36
CA VAL A 49 14.97 9.65 -7.35
C VAL A 49 14.14 10.82 -6.83
N ALA A 50 13.44 10.69 -5.70
CA ALA A 50 12.48 11.66 -5.17
C ALA A 50 13.15 12.97 -4.75
N LYS A 51 12.64 14.09 -5.28
CA LYS A 51 13.18 15.43 -5.02
C LYS A 51 12.43 16.16 -3.91
N ARG A 52 11.14 15.85 -3.74
CA ARG A 52 10.26 16.54 -2.77
C ARG A 52 10.02 15.69 -1.53
N PRO A 53 9.82 16.31 -0.34
CA PRO A 53 9.47 15.56 0.87
C PRO A 53 8.23 14.67 0.73
N LEU A 54 7.19 15.11 0.03
CA LEU A 54 5.98 14.31 -0.19
C LEU A 54 6.18 13.17 -1.21
N GLU A 55 7.08 13.34 -2.19
CA GLU A 55 7.52 12.22 -3.05
C GLU A 55 8.28 11.17 -2.23
N ARG A 56 9.13 11.61 -1.29
CA ARG A 56 9.85 10.70 -0.38
C ARG A 56 8.89 9.98 0.57
N LEU A 57 7.86 10.67 1.08
CA LEU A 57 6.82 10.05 1.89
C LEU A 57 6.09 8.95 1.11
N LEU A 58 5.72 9.21 -0.16
CA LEU A 58 5.12 8.20 -1.04
C LEU A 58 6.04 7.00 -1.24
N GLY A 59 7.32 7.23 -1.53
CA GLY A 59 8.33 6.17 -1.70
C GLY A 59 8.58 5.36 -0.42
N ALA A 60 8.68 6.03 0.72
CA ALA A 60 8.81 5.38 2.03
C ALA A 60 7.57 4.55 2.37
N SER A 61 6.39 5.04 2.03
CA SER A 61 5.13 4.31 2.24
C SER A 61 5.08 3.05 1.37
N ALA A 62 5.42 3.15 0.08
CA ALA A 62 5.50 2.00 -0.82
C ALA A 62 6.53 0.95 -0.36
N LEU A 63 7.71 1.41 0.08
CA LEU A 63 8.76 0.55 0.63
C LEU A 63 8.27 -0.17 1.89
N TRP A 64 7.61 0.56 2.80
CA TRP A 64 7.02 0.01 4.01
C TRP A 64 5.92 -1.01 3.69
N THR A 65 5.03 -0.74 2.73
CA THR A 65 4.03 -1.72 2.30
C THR A 65 4.68 -3.02 1.82
N GLY A 66 5.71 -2.96 0.99
CA GLY A 66 6.40 -4.17 0.53
C GLY A 66 7.05 -4.96 1.67
N LEU A 67 7.72 -4.27 2.60
CA LEU A 67 8.35 -4.93 3.76
C LEU A 67 7.33 -5.53 4.73
N ALA A 68 6.28 -4.78 5.04
CA ALA A 68 5.25 -5.19 5.97
C ALA A 68 4.40 -6.33 5.40
N SER A 69 4.05 -6.27 4.12
CA SER A 69 3.37 -7.36 3.40
C SER A 69 4.23 -8.62 3.33
N ALA A 70 5.54 -8.48 3.02
CA ALA A 70 6.45 -9.62 3.06
C ALA A 70 6.50 -10.26 4.46
N TYR A 71 6.55 -9.44 5.52
CA TYR A 71 6.52 -9.93 6.90
C TYR A 71 5.18 -10.59 7.25
N PHE A 72 4.06 -10.05 6.78
CA PHE A 72 2.74 -10.63 6.94
C PHE A 72 2.68 -12.05 6.39
N HIS A 73 3.03 -12.24 5.12
CA HIS A 73 3.02 -13.56 4.48
C HIS A 73 4.11 -14.51 5.00
N ALA A 74 5.25 -13.97 5.44
CA ALA A 74 6.29 -14.78 6.05
C ALA A 74 5.86 -15.31 7.42
N SER A 75 5.17 -14.50 8.23
CA SER A 75 4.83 -14.83 9.61
C SER A 75 3.44 -15.45 9.79
N ASN A 76 2.48 -15.12 8.92
CA ASN A 76 1.05 -15.40 9.05
C ASN A 76 0.49 -14.99 10.43
N THR A 77 0.83 -13.79 10.91
CA THR A 77 0.38 -13.29 12.22
C THR A 77 -0.54 -12.08 12.11
N ILE A 78 -1.37 -11.84 13.13
CA ILE A 78 -2.20 -10.63 13.24
C ILE A 78 -1.35 -9.35 13.30
N LEU A 79 -0.16 -9.42 13.93
CA LEU A 79 0.83 -8.34 13.88
C LEU A 79 1.24 -8.05 12.44
N GLY A 80 1.63 -9.09 11.70
CA GLY A 80 1.99 -8.98 10.29
C GLY A 80 0.87 -8.34 9.47
N GLU A 81 -0.35 -8.85 9.59
CA GLU A 81 -1.55 -8.31 8.93
C GLU A 81 -1.77 -6.83 9.27
N THR A 82 -1.58 -6.46 10.54
CA THR A 82 -1.69 -5.07 11.00
C THR A 82 -0.63 -4.17 10.39
N LEU A 83 0.63 -4.63 10.32
CA LEU A 83 1.72 -3.88 9.71
C LEU A 83 1.48 -3.71 8.21
N ASP A 84 1.06 -4.76 7.51
CA ASP A 84 0.74 -4.72 6.08
C ASP A 84 -0.33 -3.66 5.79
N LEU A 85 -1.44 -3.72 6.53
CA LEU A 85 -2.51 -2.75 6.42
C LEU A 85 -2.05 -1.32 6.71
N SER A 86 -1.14 -1.13 7.68
CA SER A 86 -0.57 0.19 7.94
C SER A 86 0.14 0.76 6.72
N GLY A 87 0.89 -0.06 5.99
CA GLY A 87 1.54 0.35 4.74
C GLY A 87 0.54 0.78 3.68
N MET A 88 -0.56 0.05 3.53
CA MET A 88 -1.65 0.43 2.63
C MET A 88 -2.23 1.81 3.00
N PHE A 89 -2.47 2.09 4.28
CA PHE A 89 -2.95 3.40 4.74
C PHE A 89 -1.93 4.51 4.52
N PHE A 90 -0.65 4.30 4.85
CA PHE A 90 0.42 5.26 4.57
C PHE A 90 0.48 5.62 3.09
N PHE A 91 0.39 4.61 2.21
CA PHE A 91 0.48 4.83 0.77
C PHE A 91 -0.71 5.61 0.21
N ILE A 92 -1.95 5.22 0.53
CA ILE A 92 -3.14 5.90 0.01
C ILE A 92 -3.28 7.33 0.55
N LEU A 93 -2.89 7.57 1.81
CA LEU A 93 -2.86 8.91 2.39
C LEU A 93 -1.75 9.78 1.81
N SER A 94 -0.62 9.19 1.41
CA SER A 94 0.43 9.90 0.66
C SER A 94 -0.06 10.37 -0.71
N ILE A 95 -0.88 9.57 -1.39
CA ILE A 95 -1.55 10.00 -2.62
C ILE A 95 -2.48 11.19 -2.34
N ALA A 96 -3.33 11.11 -1.31
CA ALA A 96 -4.22 12.20 -0.94
C ALA A 96 -3.44 13.49 -0.59
N ALA A 97 -2.32 13.36 0.12
CA ALA A 97 -1.42 14.47 0.43
C ALA A 97 -0.84 15.12 -0.84
N LEU A 98 -0.40 14.33 -1.83
CA LEU A 98 0.10 14.85 -3.10
C LEU A 98 -1.00 15.48 -3.96
N GLN A 99 -2.22 14.93 -3.97
CA GLN A 99 -3.38 15.57 -4.60
C GLN A 99 -3.67 16.94 -3.98
N GLN A 100 -3.67 17.01 -2.64
CA GLN A 100 -3.89 18.25 -1.91
C GLN A 100 -2.77 19.27 -2.14
N TYR A 101 -1.51 18.84 -2.08
CA TYR A 101 -0.35 19.71 -2.33
C TYR A 101 -0.37 20.28 -3.74
N ARG A 102 -0.69 19.46 -4.74
CA ARG A 102 -0.85 19.88 -6.14
C ARG A 102 -2.00 20.87 -6.34
N ALA A 103 -3.06 20.77 -5.54
CA ALA A 103 -4.22 21.67 -5.63
C ALA A 103 -3.96 23.00 -4.91
N THR A 104 -3.40 22.95 -3.70
CA THR A 104 -3.16 24.11 -2.84
C THR A 104 -1.89 23.88 -1.98
N PRO A 105 -0.70 24.33 -2.40
CA PRO A 105 0.56 24.09 -1.70
C PRO A 105 0.79 25.03 -0.50
N TRP A 106 -0.27 25.59 0.10
CA TRP A 106 -0.21 26.57 1.19
C TRP A 106 0.11 25.98 2.57
N ILE A 107 -0.05 24.66 2.76
CA ILE A 107 0.28 23.96 4.00
C ILE A 107 1.69 23.41 3.84
N GLY A 108 2.54 23.65 4.82
CA GLY A 108 3.92 23.16 4.81
C GLY A 108 4.00 21.64 4.77
N ASN A 109 4.98 21.10 4.03
CA ASN A 109 5.18 19.67 3.85
C ASN A 109 5.26 18.90 5.17
N ALA A 110 5.93 19.45 6.19
CA ALA A 110 6.05 18.81 7.50
C ALA A 110 4.69 18.59 8.16
N THR A 111 3.81 19.58 8.11
CA THR A 111 2.44 19.46 8.64
C THR A 111 1.65 18.38 7.92
N VAL A 112 1.71 18.36 6.58
CA VAL A 112 1.02 17.32 5.78
C VAL A 112 1.57 15.93 6.09
N ILE A 113 2.89 15.77 6.21
CA ILE A 113 3.52 14.50 6.58
C ILE A 113 3.02 14.02 7.95
N TRP A 114 3.00 14.90 8.96
CA TRP A 114 2.49 14.52 10.28
C TRP A 114 1.01 14.15 10.26
N LEU A 115 0.19 14.86 9.48
CA LEU A 115 -1.22 14.48 9.29
C LEU A 115 -1.35 13.09 8.69
N VAL A 116 -0.55 12.76 7.67
CA VAL A 116 -0.52 11.41 7.09
C VAL A 116 -0.11 10.37 8.13
N VAL A 117 0.95 10.63 8.90
CA VAL A 117 1.46 9.71 9.92
C VAL A 117 0.41 9.43 10.99
N PHE A 118 -0.17 10.48 11.59
CA PHE A 118 -1.17 10.31 12.64
C PHE A 118 -2.46 9.68 12.11
N ALA A 119 -2.91 10.05 10.90
CA ALA A 119 -4.08 9.44 10.30
C ALA A 119 -3.85 7.96 9.97
N ALA A 120 -2.70 7.60 9.40
CA ALA A 120 -2.36 6.21 9.09
C ALA A 120 -2.32 5.35 10.36
N ILE A 121 -1.68 5.84 11.43
CA ILE A 121 -1.65 5.15 12.72
C ILE A 121 -3.07 4.99 13.28
N ALA A 122 -3.87 6.05 13.31
CA ALA A 122 -5.23 6.00 13.82
C ALA A 122 -6.10 4.99 13.05
N LEU A 123 -6.05 5.02 11.71
CA LEU A 123 -6.79 4.09 10.86
C LEU A 123 -6.31 2.65 11.03
N THR A 124 -5.01 2.44 11.19
CA THR A 124 -4.42 1.12 11.48
C THR A 124 -4.96 0.58 12.79
N VAL A 125 -4.88 1.35 13.88
CA VAL A 125 -5.40 0.95 15.20
C VAL A 125 -6.89 0.62 15.13
N LEU A 126 -7.70 1.46 14.48
CA LEU A 126 -9.13 1.21 14.31
C LEU A 126 -9.40 -0.08 13.53
N SER A 127 -8.61 -0.35 12.50
CA SER A 127 -8.76 -1.54 11.66
C SER A 127 -8.26 -2.81 12.33
N THR A 128 -7.27 -2.71 13.22
CA THR A 128 -6.81 -3.85 14.02
C THR A 128 -7.89 -4.35 14.97
N ILE A 129 -8.69 -3.43 15.54
CA ILE A 129 -9.80 -3.76 16.46
C ILE A 129 -10.93 -4.50 15.72
N SER A 130 -11.16 -4.21 14.44
CA SER A 130 -12.22 -4.86 13.65
C SER A 130 -11.84 -5.01 12.18
N THR A 131 -11.63 -6.26 11.75
CA THR A 131 -11.43 -6.61 10.33
C THR A 131 -12.63 -6.25 9.46
N VAL A 132 -13.83 -6.27 10.03
CA VAL A 132 -15.06 -5.86 9.35
C VAL A 132 -14.99 -4.39 8.93
N LEU A 133 -14.24 -3.56 9.68
CA LEU A 133 -14.03 -2.16 9.34
C LEU A 133 -12.82 -1.95 8.42
N ALA A 134 -11.77 -2.78 8.54
CA ALA A 134 -10.52 -2.64 7.81
C ALA A 134 -10.72 -2.49 6.28
N SER A 135 -11.37 -3.47 5.65
CA SER A 135 -11.54 -3.47 4.19
C SER A 135 -12.48 -2.35 3.69
N PRO A 136 -13.65 -2.10 4.30
CA PRO A 136 -14.50 -0.98 3.92
C PRO A 136 -13.84 0.39 4.10
N MET A 137 -13.06 0.59 5.18
CA MET A 137 -12.34 1.84 5.41
C MET A 137 -11.30 2.09 4.32
N PHE A 138 -10.48 1.08 4.00
CA PHE A 138 -9.51 1.20 2.92
C PHE A 138 -10.18 1.45 1.57
N ALA A 139 -11.24 0.70 1.25
CA ALA A 139 -12.02 0.88 0.02
C ALA A 139 -12.61 2.31 -0.09
N ALA A 140 -13.15 2.86 1.01
CA ALA A 140 -13.64 4.22 1.04
C ALA A 140 -12.54 5.25 0.72
N LEU A 141 -11.34 5.10 1.28
CA LEU A 141 -10.21 5.98 0.97
C LEU A 141 -9.78 5.89 -0.49
N VAL A 142 -9.72 4.69 -1.05
CA VAL A 142 -9.43 4.48 -2.48
C VAL A 142 -10.46 5.18 -3.34
N VAL A 143 -11.76 5.03 -3.05
CA VAL A 143 -12.84 5.70 -3.77
C VAL A 143 -12.71 7.22 -3.67
N LEU A 144 -12.45 7.77 -2.48
CA LEU A 144 -12.27 9.21 -2.29
C LEU A 144 -11.09 9.76 -3.09
N VAL A 145 -9.94 9.06 -3.09
CA VAL A 145 -8.76 9.42 -3.87
C VAL A 145 -9.04 9.37 -5.38
N ILE A 146 -9.79 8.38 -5.86
CA ILE A 146 -10.20 8.27 -7.26
C ILE A 146 -11.14 9.41 -7.64
N ILE A 147 -12.20 9.66 -6.86
CA ILE A 147 -13.16 10.74 -7.08
C ILE A 147 -12.43 12.08 -7.15
N ARG A 148 -11.52 12.33 -6.20
CA ARG A 148 -10.70 13.55 -6.19
C ARG A 148 -9.84 13.65 -7.44
N GLY A 149 -9.20 12.56 -7.85
CA GLY A 149 -8.39 12.51 -9.08
C GLY A 149 -9.19 12.81 -10.35
N ILE A 150 -10.41 12.30 -10.45
CA ILE A 150 -11.34 12.57 -11.55
C ILE A 150 -11.77 14.05 -11.54
N TYR A 151 -12.13 14.58 -10.36
CA TYR A 151 -12.56 15.97 -10.20
C TYR A 151 -11.46 16.97 -10.59
N ASP A 152 -10.21 16.68 -10.21
CA ASP A 152 -9.06 17.52 -10.57
C ASP A 152 -8.83 17.59 -12.09
N ARG A 153 -9.34 16.62 -12.87
CA ARG A 153 -9.14 16.47 -14.33
C ARG A 153 -7.68 16.52 -14.79
N LYS A 154 -6.75 16.16 -13.89
CA LYS A 154 -5.30 16.15 -14.14
C LYS A 154 -4.78 14.75 -14.50
N LEU A 155 -5.58 13.94 -15.20
CA LEU A 155 -5.23 12.57 -15.57
C LEU A 155 -4.31 12.57 -16.80
N GLY A 156 -3.05 12.20 -16.60
CA GLY A 156 -2.06 12.00 -17.67
C GLY A 156 -1.84 10.52 -17.98
N PRO A 157 -0.91 10.19 -18.91
CA PRO A 157 -0.59 8.81 -19.26
C PRO A 157 -0.22 7.95 -18.06
N TRP A 158 0.57 8.48 -17.12
CA TRP A 158 0.94 7.77 -15.89
C TRP A 158 -0.22 7.54 -14.93
N ALA A 159 -1.23 8.43 -14.92
CA ALA A 159 -2.44 8.20 -14.14
C ALA A 159 -3.21 6.99 -14.69
N TRP A 160 -3.32 6.89 -16.01
CA TRP A 160 -3.95 5.75 -16.66
C TRP A 160 -3.14 4.46 -16.48
N ALA A 161 -1.82 4.52 -16.58
CA ALA A 161 -0.95 3.37 -16.31
C ALA A 161 -1.13 2.85 -14.87
N MET A 162 -1.17 3.77 -13.89
CA MET A 162 -1.48 3.45 -12.49
C MET A 162 -2.86 2.78 -12.34
N VAL A 163 -3.91 3.37 -12.89
CA VAL A 163 -5.29 2.85 -12.79
C VAL A 163 -5.42 1.47 -13.43
N TRP A 164 -4.91 1.29 -14.65
CA TRP A 164 -4.97 0.00 -15.34
C TRP A 164 -4.18 -1.08 -14.60
N SER A 165 -2.97 -0.75 -14.12
CA SER A 165 -2.17 -1.69 -13.33
C SER A 165 -2.92 -2.09 -12.06
N PHE A 166 -3.57 -1.14 -11.39
CA PHE A 166 -4.35 -1.41 -10.18
C PHE A 166 -5.57 -2.28 -10.46
N VAL A 167 -6.33 -1.99 -11.52
CA VAL A 167 -7.52 -2.79 -11.89
C VAL A 167 -7.13 -4.23 -12.22
N VAL A 168 -6.06 -4.43 -13.00
CA VAL A 168 -5.57 -5.77 -13.35
C VAL A 168 -5.05 -6.49 -12.11
N ALA A 169 -4.27 -5.81 -11.27
CA ALA A 169 -3.82 -6.38 -10.01
C ALA A 169 -5.02 -6.81 -9.16
N TRP A 170 -5.99 -5.93 -8.97
CA TRP A 170 -7.13 -6.15 -8.09
C TRP A 170 -8.00 -7.33 -8.57
N ALA A 171 -8.05 -7.56 -9.88
CA ALA A 171 -8.64 -8.78 -10.42
C ALA A 171 -7.90 -10.04 -9.94
N PHE A 172 -6.57 -10.08 -9.99
CA PHE A 172 -5.80 -11.22 -9.46
C PHE A 172 -6.01 -11.42 -7.96
N TRP A 173 -6.10 -10.34 -7.18
CA TRP A 173 -6.41 -10.42 -5.76
C TRP A 173 -7.74 -11.14 -5.51
N TRP A 174 -8.81 -10.74 -6.23
CA TRP A 174 -10.12 -11.39 -6.10
C TRP A 174 -10.15 -12.82 -6.63
N LEU A 175 -9.49 -13.08 -7.76
CA LEU A 175 -9.44 -14.42 -8.35
C LEU A 175 -8.74 -15.42 -7.42
N ASP A 176 -7.72 -14.98 -6.69
CA ASP A 176 -7.05 -15.78 -5.68
C ASP A 176 -7.93 -15.95 -4.43
N PHE A 177 -8.45 -14.84 -3.89
CA PHE A 177 -9.28 -14.82 -2.68
C PHE A 177 -10.57 -15.63 -2.80
N LEU A 178 -11.19 -15.66 -4.00
CA LEU A 178 -12.39 -16.46 -4.28
C LEU A 178 -12.07 -17.92 -4.62
N GLY A 179 -10.79 -18.31 -4.68
CA GLY A 179 -10.37 -19.67 -5.01
C GLY A 179 -10.43 -20.03 -6.50
N ILE A 180 -10.65 -19.06 -7.40
CA ILE A 180 -10.85 -19.30 -8.85
C ILE A 180 -9.54 -19.69 -9.54
N LEU A 181 -8.44 -19.04 -9.20
CA LEU A 181 -7.09 -19.36 -9.70
C LEU A 181 -6.25 -20.12 -8.66
N CYS A 182 -6.90 -20.78 -7.71
CA CYS A 182 -6.23 -21.30 -6.53
C CYS A 182 -5.57 -22.68 -6.76
N VAL A 183 -4.25 -22.73 -6.55
CA VAL A 183 -3.46 -23.96 -6.47
C VAL A 183 -2.66 -23.91 -5.17
N PRO A 184 -3.18 -24.47 -4.05
CA PRO A 184 -2.61 -24.24 -2.72
C PRO A 184 -1.13 -24.61 -2.58
N GLY A 185 -0.69 -25.72 -3.19
CA GLY A 185 0.70 -26.20 -3.14
C GLY A 185 1.66 -25.49 -4.11
N ASN A 186 1.24 -24.41 -4.77
CA ASN A 186 2.12 -23.60 -5.62
C ASN A 186 2.81 -22.51 -4.81
N HIS A 187 4.06 -22.78 -4.40
CA HIS A 187 4.88 -21.87 -3.60
C HIS A 187 5.85 -21.01 -4.42
N ILE A 188 5.68 -20.99 -5.74
CA ILE A 188 6.55 -20.22 -6.64
C ILE A 188 5.85 -18.93 -7.03
N LEU A 189 4.62 -19.01 -7.55
CA LEU A 189 3.87 -17.83 -7.99
C LEU A 189 2.37 -18.10 -7.96
N THR A 190 1.69 -17.51 -6.99
CA THR A 190 0.24 -17.59 -6.74
C THR A 190 -0.49 -16.44 -7.44
N GLY A 191 -1.83 -16.50 -7.49
CA GLY A 191 -2.63 -15.37 -7.96
C GLY A 191 -2.41 -14.13 -7.09
N HIS A 192 -2.32 -14.33 -5.78
CA HIS A 192 -1.99 -13.26 -4.83
C HIS A 192 -0.55 -12.72 -5.01
N GLY A 193 0.42 -13.57 -5.31
CA GLY A 193 1.77 -13.16 -5.67
C GLY A 193 1.82 -12.30 -6.94
N VAL A 194 0.99 -12.59 -7.95
CA VAL A 194 0.84 -11.71 -9.13
C VAL A 194 0.28 -10.35 -8.74
N TRP A 195 -0.66 -10.29 -7.78
CA TRP A 195 -1.14 -9.03 -7.20
C TRP A 195 0.01 -8.20 -6.59
N HIS A 196 0.93 -8.80 -5.84
CA HIS A 196 2.10 -8.10 -5.30
C HIS A 196 3.02 -7.57 -6.41
N LEU A 197 3.34 -8.41 -7.39
CA LEU A 197 4.20 -8.01 -8.51
C LEU A 197 3.61 -6.82 -9.27
N LEU A 198 2.30 -6.86 -9.53
CA LEU A 198 1.60 -5.78 -10.22
C LEU A 198 1.49 -4.49 -9.39
N ASN A 199 1.39 -4.59 -8.07
CA ASN A 199 1.36 -3.42 -7.19
C ASN A 199 2.67 -2.61 -7.21
N GLY A 200 3.83 -3.22 -7.46
CA GLY A 200 5.05 -2.44 -7.65
C GLY A 200 4.97 -1.50 -8.86
N PHE A 201 4.30 -1.90 -9.95
CA PHE A 201 4.01 -1.00 -11.07
C PHE A 201 3.01 0.08 -10.69
N VAL A 202 1.97 -0.25 -9.92
CA VAL A 202 1.04 0.75 -9.37
C VAL A 202 1.81 1.82 -8.59
N PHE A 203 2.71 1.41 -7.69
CA PHE A 203 3.50 2.32 -6.86
C PHE A 203 4.41 3.21 -7.70
N TRP A 204 5.11 2.63 -8.68
CA TRP A 204 5.98 3.37 -9.57
C TRP A 204 5.22 4.36 -10.46
N PHE A 205 4.11 3.95 -11.08
CA PHE A 205 3.30 4.84 -11.91
C PHE A 205 2.59 5.93 -11.11
N THR A 206 2.21 5.64 -9.85
CA THR A 206 1.70 6.66 -8.92
C THR A 206 2.74 7.76 -8.74
N PHE A 207 3.99 7.38 -8.48
CA PHE A 207 5.07 8.34 -8.33
C PHE A 207 5.32 9.16 -9.60
N LEU A 208 5.39 8.50 -10.77
CA LEU A 208 5.56 9.20 -12.05
C LEU A 208 4.42 10.18 -12.33
N HIS A 209 3.18 9.77 -12.04
CA HIS A 209 2.01 10.64 -12.17
C HIS A 209 2.13 11.90 -11.30
N PHE A 210 2.49 11.75 -10.02
CA PHE A 210 2.57 12.90 -9.12
C PHE A 210 3.77 13.78 -9.39
N ARG A 211 4.93 13.21 -9.74
CA ARG A 211 6.08 13.99 -10.19
C ARG A 211 5.71 14.91 -11.35
N GLU A 212 5.22 14.32 -12.43
CA GLU A 212 4.87 15.06 -13.63
C GLU A 212 3.74 16.07 -13.36
N SER A 213 2.69 15.65 -12.67
CA SER A 213 1.55 16.53 -12.42
C SER A 213 1.85 17.65 -11.42
N VAL A 214 2.74 17.45 -10.44
CA VAL A 214 3.19 18.52 -9.55
C VAL A 214 4.13 19.47 -10.29
N ASP A 215 5.10 18.97 -11.06
CA ASP A 215 6.03 19.79 -11.84
C ASP A 215 5.28 20.75 -12.79
N ARG A 216 4.22 20.27 -13.47
CA ARG A 216 3.40 21.11 -14.37
C ARG A 216 2.63 22.24 -13.67
N HIS A 217 2.30 22.11 -12.39
CA HIS A 217 1.40 23.04 -11.69
C HIS A 217 2.09 23.92 -10.65
N VAL A 218 3.10 23.38 -9.98
CA VAL A 218 3.86 24.07 -8.92
C VAL A 218 5.22 24.52 -9.42
N GLY A 219 5.69 23.98 -10.56
CA GLY A 219 7.04 24.19 -11.08
C GLY A 219 8.01 23.09 -10.67
N PRO A 220 9.13 22.93 -11.38
CA PRO A 220 10.12 21.90 -11.09
C PRO A 220 10.77 22.12 -9.73
N ALA A 221 11.23 21.04 -9.10
CA ALA A 221 12.08 21.10 -7.91
C ALA A 221 13.50 21.53 -8.34
N GLU A 222 13.67 22.77 -8.77
CA GLU A 222 14.99 23.38 -8.97
C GLU A 222 15.45 24.05 -7.67
N GLY A 223 16.65 23.70 -7.19
CA GLY A 223 17.33 24.46 -6.13
C GLY A 223 17.14 24.02 -4.67
N VAL A 224 17.04 22.72 -4.37
CA VAL A 224 17.33 22.19 -3.01
C VAL A 224 18.61 21.39 -3.04
#